data_AF-A0A9P6WUR8-F1
#
_entry.id   AF-A0A9P6WUR8-F1
#
_cell.length_a   1.000
_cell.length_b   1.000
_cell.length_c   1.000
_cell.angle_alpha   90.00
_cell.angle_beta   90.00
_cell.angle_gamma   90.00
#
_symmetry.space_group_name_H-M   'P 1'
#
loop_
_entity.id
_entity.type
_entity.pdbx_description
1 polymer ?
#
loop_
_entity_poly.entity_id
_entity_poly.type
_entity_poly.pdbx_seq_one_letter_code
_entity_poly.pdbx_strand_id
1 'polypeptide(L)'
;MYLNRQKNRVRKEEAAARFFQPPSTNQGFQYLYVSTKSRVPVGKLRSYLRNMGVNNARVLDIHYPDRNIAALLLHNDYVAEFKQLLESKRVHFANNFDPWNGSNLKDPQYKDLTEQERTSKACEIQQQRLQRAVLHIREPVKFAAAYCFCQQKWVTKSFIDQLNNSRYRRTEDIFEMDEDIMDNFSEDTTTNVTNPNNIQH
;
A
#
# COMPACT_ATOMS: atom_id res chain seq x y z
N MET A 1 -32.84 -1.84 -4.39
CA MET A 1 -31.95 -1.89 -3.20
C MET A 1 -31.44 -3.30 -2.85
N TYR A 2 -32.23 -4.37 -3.03
CA TYR A 2 -31.85 -5.74 -2.64
C TYR A 2 -30.59 -6.29 -3.34
N LEU A 3 -30.44 -6.14 -4.66
CA LEU A 3 -29.30 -6.67 -5.40
C LEU A 3 -27.94 -6.07 -4.95
N ASN A 4 -27.91 -4.79 -4.58
CA ASN A 4 -26.68 -4.15 -4.10
C ASN A 4 -26.27 -4.66 -2.71
N ARG A 5 -27.23 -4.99 -1.84
CA ARG A 5 -26.93 -5.62 -0.54
C ARG A 5 -26.32 -7.01 -0.73
N GLN A 6 -26.87 -7.82 -1.65
CA GLN A 6 -26.35 -9.16 -1.93
C GLN A 6 -24.93 -9.12 -2.49
N LYS A 7 -24.65 -8.26 -3.49
CA LYS A 7 -23.29 -8.10 -4.04
C LYS A 7 -22.27 -7.64 -2.99
N ASN A 8 -22.68 -6.74 -2.09
CA ASN A 8 -21.81 -6.29 -1.00
C ASN A 8 -21.57 -7.39 0.03
N ARG A 9 -22.54 -8.28 0.28
CA ARG A 9 -22.39 -9.42 1.19
C ARG A 9 -21.35 -10.41 0.65
N VAL A 10 -21.49 -10.83 -0.60
CA VAL A 10 -20.53 -11.74 -1.27
C VAL A 10 -19.11 -11.20 -1.21
N ARG A 11 -18.91 -9.90 -1.50
CA ARG A 11 -17.57 -9.27 -1.42
C ARG A 11 -16.97 -9.28 0.00
N LYS A 12 -17.81 -9.12 1.02
CA LYS A 12 -17.39 -9.18 2.43
C LYS A 12 -17.04 -10.61 2.83
N GLU A 13 -17.85 -11.58 2.41
CA GLU A 13 -17.60 -13.02 2.62
C GLU A 13 -16.27 -13.43 1.98
N GLU A 14 -16.03 -13.06 0.71
CA GLU A 14 -14.75 -13.31 0.03
C GLU A 14 -13.57 -12.63 0.75
N ALA A 15 -13.74 -11.39 1.22
CA ALA A 15 -12.69 -10.69 1.96
C ALA A 15 -12.36 -11.38 3.29
N ALA A 16 -13.37 -11.85 4.01
CA ALA A 16 -13.20 -12.62 5.24
C ALA A 16 -12.55 -13.98 4.96
N ALA A 17 -12.98 -14.69 3.91
CA ALA A 17 -12.40 -15.98 3.52
C ALA A 17 -10.89 -15.86 3.23
N ARG A 18 -10.47 -14.78 2.55
CA ARG A 18 -9.05 -14.51 2.28
C ARG A 18 -8.20 -14.38 3.56
N PHE A 19 -8.77 -13.93 4.67
CA PHE A 19 -8.05 -13.85 5.95
C PHE A 19 -7.68 -15.24 6.49
N PHE A 20 -8.50 -16.25 6.23
CA PHE A 20 -8.27 -17.63 6.66
C PHE A 20 -7.50 -18.47 5.63
N GLN A 21 -7.17 -17.91 4.47
CA GLN A 21 -6.34 -18.59 3.50
C GLN A 21 -4.87 -18.54 3.96
N PRO A 22 -4.10 -19.61 3.71
CA PRO A 22 -2.67 -19.58 4.00
C PRO A 22 -2.00 -18.45 3.20
N PRO A 23 -0.95 -17.82 3.73
CA PRO A 23 -0.17 -16.86 2.96
C PRO A 23 0.30 -17.48 1.65
N SER A 24 0.14 -16.77 0.54
CA SER A 24 0.61 -17.26 -0.74
C SER A 24 2.13 -17.45 -0.72
N THR A 25 2.63 -18.38 -1.52
CA THR A 25 4.07 -18.61 -1.68
C THR A 25 4.77 -17.46 -2.41
N ASN A 26 4.02 -16.65 -3.17
CA ASN A 26 4.52 -15.52 -3.95
C ASN A 26 4.21 -14.19 -3.24
N GLN A 27 4.63 -14.07 -1.98
CA GLN A 27 4.52 -12.82 -1.23
C GLN A 27 5.30 -11.71 -1.94
N GLY A 28 4.62 -10.61 -2.26
CA GLY A 28 5.27 -9.50 -2.93
C GLY A 28 4.32 -8.56 -3.64
N PHE A 29 4.92 -7.55 -4.26
CA PHE A 29 4.22 -6.49 -4.95
C PHE A 29 4.86 -6.26 -6.31
N GLN A 30 4.01 -5.89 -7.26
CA GLN A 30 4.46 -5.57 -8.60
C GLN A 30 3.68 -4.39 -9.18
N TYR A 31 4.37 -3.62 -10.02
CA TYR A 31 3.73 -2.63 -10.86
C TYR A 31 3.23 -3.29 -12.14
N LEU A 32 1.97 -3.04 -12.46
CA LEU A 32 1.42 -3.27 -13.79
C LEU A 32 1.31 -1.95 -14.53
N TYR A 33 1.77 -1.94 -15.78
CA TYR A 33 1.70 -0.78 -16.66
C TYR A 33 0.53 -0.94 -17.61
N VAL A 34 -0.39 0.02 -17.57
CA VAL A 34 -1.61 0.03 -18.37
C VAL A 34 -1.57 1.20 -19.34
N SER A 35 -1.84 0.92 -20.60
CA SER A 35 -1.95 1.95 -21.63
C SER A 35 -3.20 2.80 -21.39
N THR A 36 -3.02 4.12 -21.41
CA THR A 36 -4.07 5.11 -21.24
C THR A 36 -4.12 6.04 -22.44
N LYS A 37 -5.32 6.45 -22.85
CA LYS A 37 -5.49 7.40 -23.95
C LYS A 37 -4.98 8.80 -23.61
N SER A 38 -5.09 9.17 -22.35
CA SER A 38 -4.67 10.46 -21.82
C SER A 38 -4.50 10.37 -20.31
N ARG A 39 -3.63 11.23 -19.78
CA ARG A 39 -3.48 11.42 -18.34
C ARG A 39 -4.74 12.05 -17.77
N VAL A 40 -5.29 11.42 -16.73
CA VAL A 40 -6.39 11.97 -15.94
C VAL A 40 -5.96 12.09 -14.48
N PRO A 41 -6.62 12.91 -13.65
CA PRO A 41 -6.36 12.93 -12.22
C PRO A 41 -6.49 11.54 -11.61
N VAL A 42 -5.63 11.19 -10.65
CA VAL A 42 -5.59 9.84 -10.04
C VAL A 42 -6.95 9.44 -9.45
N GLY A 43 -7.68 10.38 -8.83
CA GLY A 43 -9.04 10.12 -8.35
C GLY A 43 -10.01 9.72 -9.47
N LYS A 44 -9.90 10.33 -10.65
CA LYS A 44 -10.70 9.99 -11.83
C LYS A 44 -10.31 8.62 -12.38
N LEU A 45 -9.01 8.30 -12.42
CA LEU A 45 -8.54 6.96 -12.80
C LEU A 45 -9.06 5.88 -11.84
N ARG A 46 -9.04 6.13 -10.53
CA ARG A 46 -9.66 5.24 -9.53
C ARG A 46 -11.16 5.05 -9.77
N SER A 47 -11.87 6.09 -10.18
CA SER A 47 -13.28 5.96 -10.56
C SER A 47 -13.47 5.07 -11.79
N TYR A 48 -12.63 5.21 -12.82
CA TYR A 48 -12.67 4.33 -13.99
C TYR A 48 -12.38 2.87 -13.65
N LEU A 49 -11.33 2.61 -12.84
CA LEU A 49 -11.00 1.27 -12.37
C LEU A 49 -12.18 0.65 -11.61
N ARG A 50 -12.78 1.39 -10.67
CA ARG A 50 -13.96 0.94 -9.92
C ARG A 50 -15.15 0.63 -10.84
N ASN A 51 -15.40 1.46 -11.86
CA ASN A 51 -16.48 1.24 -12.83
C ASN A 51 -16.24 0.00 -13.69
N MET A 52 -14.99 -0.39 -13.91
CA MET A 52 -14.62 -1.65 -14.56
C MET A 52 -14.71 -2.87 -13.62
N GLY A 53 -15.00 -2.66 -12.33
CA GLY A 53 -15.13 -3.72 -11.32
C GLY A 53 -13.89 -3.93 -10.46
N VAL A 54 -12.83 -3.14 -10.65
CA VAL A 54 -11.59 -3.25 -9.84
C VAL A 54 -11.88 -2.87 -8.40
N ASN A 55 -11.31 -3.63 -7.46
CA ASN A 55 -11.31 -3.27 -6.06
C ASN A 55 -10.18 -2.25 -5.78
N ASN A 56 -10.52 -0.97 -5.71
CA ASN A 56 -9.55 0.10 -5.45
C ASN A 56 -8.77 -0.06 -4.13
N ALA A 57 -9.31 -0.78 -3.14
CA ALA A 57 -8.59 -1.03 -1.88
C ALA A 57 -7.38 -1.96 -2.07
N ARG A 58 -7.37 -2.77 -3.14
CA ARG A 58 -6.26 -3.66 -3.50
C ARG A 58 -5.24 -2.99 -4.43
N VAL A 59 -5.52 -1.77 -4.91
CA VAL A 59 -4.58 -0.95 -5.70
C VAL A 59 -3.87 -0.01 -4.75
N LEU A 60 -2.60 -0.30 -4.45
CA LEU A 60 -1.83 0.33 -3.38
C LEU A 60 -1.32 1.72 -3.77
N ASP A 61 -0.79 1.84 -4.99
CA ASP A 61 -0.28 3.08 -5.55
C ASP A 61 -0.72 3.23 -7.01
N ILE A 62 -0.88 4.49 -7.44
CA ILE A 62 -1.17 4.85 -8.81
C ILE A 62 -0.36 6.09 -9.17
N HIS A 63 0.49 5.98 -10.18
CA HIS A 63 1.19 7.12 -10.75
C HIS A 63 1.33 7.01 -12.27
N TYR A 64 1.78 8.09 -12.90
CA TYR A 64 1.97 8.18 -14.34
C TYR A 64 3.46 8.28 -14.65
N PRO A 65 4.12 7.17 -15.02
CA PRO A 65 5.52 7.23 -15.39
C PRO A 65 5.76 7.91 -16.74
N ASP A 66 4.79 7.83 -17.66
CA ASP A 66 4.75 8.50 -18.97
C ASP A 66 3.32 9.05 -19.21
N ARG A 67 3.14 9.92 -20.22
CA ARG A 67 1.87 10.59 -20.58
C ARG A 67 0.72 9.61 -20.84
N ASN A 68 1.04 8.45 -21.43
CA ASN A 68 0.06 7.46 -21.87
C ASN A 68 0.16 6.15 -21.10
N ILE A 69 0.91 6.09 -20.00
CA ILE A 69 1.07 4.88 -19.19
C ILE A 69 0.67 5.19 -17.74
N ALA A 70 -0.23 4.39 -17.19
CA ALA A 70 -0.50 4.38 -15.76
C ALA A 70 0.20 3.18 -15.12
N ALA A 71 0.97 3.43 -14.06
CA ALA A 71 1.56 2.40 -13.21
C ALA A 71 0.65 2.13 -12.02
N LEU A 72 0.31 0.87 -11.79
CA LEU A 72 -0.59 0.41 -10.72
C LEU A 72 0.14 -0.60 -9.85
N LEU A 73 0.32 -0.30 -8.57
CA LEU A 73 0.94 -1.21 -7.61
C LEU A 73 -0.09 -2.14 -7.00
N LEU A 74 0.17 -3.45 -7.09
CA LEU A 74 -0.74 -4.50 -6.64
C LEU A 74 0.04 -5.56 -5.84
N HIS A 75 -0.64 -6.20 -4.90
CA HIS A 75 -0.14 -7.45 -4.30
C HIS A 75 -0.20 -8.58 -5.34
N ASN A 76 0.79 -9.47 -5.34
CA ASN A 76 0.91 -10.56 -6.30
C ASN A 76 -0.35 -11.45 -6.37
N ASP A 77 -0.99 -11.73 -5.24
CA ASP A 77 -2.23 -12.52 -5.17
C ASP A 77 -3.42 -11.88 -5.89
N TYR A 78 -3.37 -10.57 -6.16
CA TYR A 78 -4.42 -9.90 -6.92
C TYR A 78 -4.12 -9.80 -8.41
N VAL A 79 -2.88 -10.04 -8.83
CA VAL A 79 -2.43 -9.76 -10.20
C VAL A 79 -3.21 -10.56 -11.23
N ALA A 80 -3.41 -11.86 -11.00
CA ALA A 80 -4.12 -12.72 -11.95
C ALA A 80 -5.57 -12.28 -12.14
N GLU A 81 -6.28 -12.05 -11.04
CA GLU A 81 -7.66 -11.53 -11.02
C GLU A 81 -7.74 -10.15 -11.71
N PHE A 82 -6.79 -9.26 -11.43
CA PHE A 82 -6.72 -7.93 -12.01
C PHE A 82 -6.47 -7.97 -13.52
N LYS A 83 -5.51 -8.78 -13.98
CA LYS A 83 -5.21 -8.95 -15.41
C LYS A 83 -6.41 -9.50 -16.17
N GLN A 84 -7.02 -10.58 -15.68
CA GLN A 84 -8.20 -11.17 -16.28
C GLN A 84 -9.36 -10.16 -16.38
N LEU A 85 -9.57 -9.35 -15.33
CA LEU A 85 -10.60 -8.33 -15.34
C LEU A 85 -10.34 -7.26 -16.42
N LEU A 86 -9.12 -6.74 -16.52
CA LEU A 86 -8.79 -5.71 -17.51
C LEU A 86 -8.82 -6.24 -18.94
N GLU A 87 -8.30 -7.45 -19.17
CA GLU A 87 -8.33 -8.12 -20.47
C GLU A 87 -9.78 -8.38 -20.93
N SER A 88 -10.67 -8.77 -20.01
CA SER A 88 -12.11 -8.92 -20.31
C SER A 88 -12.77 -7.62 -20.79
N LYS A 89 -12.18 -6.47 -20.48
CA LYS A 89 -12.62 -5.13 -20.89
C LYS A 89 -11.79 -4.56 -22.04
N ARG A 90 -10.95 -5.38 -22.68
CA ARG A 90 -10.05 -5.00 -23.79
C ARG A 90 -9.08 -3.87 -23.41
N VAL A 91 -8.65 -3.84 -22.16
CA VAL A 91 -7.61 -2.94 -21.69
C VAL A 91 -6.25 -3.57 -21.98
N HIS A 92 -5.35 -2.80 -22.59
CA HIS A 92 -4.02 -3.28 -22.98
C HIS A 92 -2.98 -2.95 -21.92
N PHE A 93 -2.18 -3.97 -21.56
CA PHE A 93 -1.00 -3.83 -20.71
C PHE A 93 0.22 -3.46 -21.55
N ALA A 94 1.05 -2.56 -21.05
CA ALA A 94 2.31 -2.17 -21.65
C ALA A 94 3.43 -3.07 -21.11
N ASN A 95 3.46 -4.33 -21.54
CA ASN A 95 4.37 -5.35 -21.01
C ASN A 95 5.86 -5.03 -21.24
N ASN A 96 6.19 -4.23 -22.26
CA ASN A 96 7.55 -3.87 -22.62
C ASN A 96 7.97 -2.49 -22.07
N PHE A 97 7.17 -1.90 -21.18
CA PHE A 97 7.48 -0.60 -20.60
C PHE A 97 8.51 -0.75 -19.48
N ASP A 98 9.66 -0.10 -19.65
CA ASP A 98 10.71 -0.04 -18.64
C ASP A 98 10.78 1.35 -17.99
N PRO A 99 10.34 1.54 -16.74
CA PRO A 99 10.34 2.84 -16.09
C PRO A 99 11.76 3.42 -15.84
N TRP A 100 12.81 2.61 -15.96
CA TRP A 100 14.20 3.01 -15.72
C TRP A 100 14.89 3.52 -16.99
N ASN A 101 14.30 3.30 -18.17
CA ASN A 101 14.89 3.69 -19.44
C ASN A 101 14.77 5.21 -19.69
N GLY A 102 15.90 5.86 -20.00
CA GLY A 102 15.96 7.29 -20.33
C GLY A 102 15.05 7.71 -21.49
N SER A 103 14.77 6.81 -22.44
CA SER A 103 13.89 7.07 -23.59
C SER A 103 12.45 7.42 -23.19
N ASN A 104 12.02 7.04 -21.98
CA ASN A 104 10.70 7.35 -21.46
C ASN A 104 10.59 8.78 -20.88
N LEU A 105 11.71 9.48 -20.68
CA LEU A 105 11.71 10.90 -20.33
C LEU A 105 11.46 11.75 -21.57
N LYS A 106 10.18 12.09 -21.79
CA LYS A 106 9.72 12.93 -22.91
C LYS A 106 9.60 14.41 -22.57
N ASP A 107 10.11 14.82 -21.41
CA ASP A 107 10.06 16.21 -20.97
C ASP A 107 11.06 17.04 -21.80
N PRO A 108 10.61 18.14 -22.45
CA PRO A 108 11.49 19.01 -23.22
C PRO A 108 12.72 19.49 -22.44
N GLN A 109 12.64 19.61 -21.12
CA GLN A 109 13.77 20.04 -20.28
C GLN A 109 14.97 19.09 -20.33
N TYR A 110 14.78 17.83 -20.74
CA TYR A 110 15.84 16.82 -20.84
C TYR A 110 16.23 16.49 -22.28
N LYS A 111 15.74 17.26 -23.25
CA LYS A 111 15.95 16.99 -24.68
C LYS A 111 17.42 17.03 -25.07
N ASP A 112 18.17 17.94 -24.46
CA ASP A 112 19.59 18.19 -24.78
C ASP A 112 20.56 17.31 -23.97
N LEU A 113 20.04 16.53 -23.01
CA LEU A 113 20.86 15.57 -22.26
C LEU A 113 21.29 14.39 -23.13
N THR A 114 22.50 13.89 -22.88
CA THR A 114 22.98 12.63 -23.46
C THR A 114 22.12 11.45 -23.01
N GLU A 115 22.20 10.33 -23.73
CA GLU A 115 21.43 9.13 -23.39
C GLU A 115 21.78 8.59 -21.99
N GLN A 116 23.05 8.65 -21.62
CA GLN A 116 23.53 8.22 -20.30
C GLN A 116 22.96 9.11 -19.19
N GLU A 117 23.08 10.43 -19.32
CA GLU A 117 22.53 11.39 -18.35
C GLU A 117 21.01 11.25 -18.22
N ARG A 118 20.32 11.06 -19.35
CA ARG A 118 18.87 10.85 -19.37
C ARG A 118 18.48 9.57 -18.65
N THR A 119 19.24 8.49 -18.82
CA THR A 119 19.01 7.23 -18.11
C THR A 119 19.27 7.38 -16.62
N SER A 120 20.37 8.02 -16.22
CA SER A 120 20.63 8.35 -14.80
C SER A 120 19.50 9.17 -14.20
N LYS A 121 18.97 10.16 -14.93
CA LYS A 121 17.84 10.97 -14.46
C LYS A 121 16.54 10.18 -14.37
N ALA A 122 16.28 9.27 -15.31
CA ALA A 122 15.12 8.38 -15.27
C ALA A 122 15.16 7.49 -14.02
N CYS A 123 16.32 6.93 -13.71
CA CYS A 123 16.55 6.15 -12.49
C CYS A 123 16.27 6.97 -11.22
N GLU A 124 16.78 8.20 -11.13
CA GLU A 124 16.55 9.09 -9.99
C GLU A 124 15.05 9.39 -9.80
N ILE A 125 14.37 9.78 -10.88
CA ILE A 125 12.94 10.09 -10.88
C ILE A 125 12.13 8.85 -10.48
N GLN A 126 12.48 7.68 -11.02
CA GLN A 126 11.79 6.44 -10.71
C GLN A 126 11.97 6.04 -9.26
N GLN A 127 13.18 6.15 -8.71
CA GLN A 127 13.44 5.89 -7.30
C GLN A 127 12.64 6.83 -6.40
N GLN A 128 12.57 8.13 -6.73
CA GLN A 128 11.75 9.10 -5.99
C GLN A 128 10.26 8.74 -6.04
N ARG A 129 9.73 8.28 -7.18
CA ARG A 129 8.34 7.80 -7.29
C ARG A 129 8.09 6.61 -6.36
N LEU A 130 9.00 5.65 -6.31
CA LEU A 130 8.89 4.46 -5.46
C LEU A 130 8.92 4.82 -3.97
N GLN A 131 9.79 5.73 -3.56
CA GLN A 131 9.83 6.25 -2.18
C GLN A 131 8.51 6.96 -1.82
N ARG A 132 8.01 7.83 -2.69
CA ARG A 132 6.73 8.53 -2.50
C ARG A 132 5.55 7.54 -2.40
N ALA A 133 5.56 6.51 -3.24
CA ALA A 133 4.56 5.44 -3.19
C ALA A 133 4.56 4.76 -1.81
N VAL A 134 5.73 4.35 -1.30
CA VAL A 134 5.84 3.74 0.04
C VAL A 134 5.30 4.66 1.13
N LEU A 135 5.63 5.95 1.09
CA LEU A 135 5.13 6.91 2.09
C LEU A 135 3.61 7.05 2.07
N HIS A 136 2.99 6.94 0.89
CA HIS A 136 1.54 7.06 0.69
C HIS A 136 0.75 5.77 1.00
N ILE A 137 1.38 4.59 0.86
CA ILE A 137 0.73 3.31 1.19
C ILE A 137 0.31 3.31 2.66
N ARG A 138 -0.83 2.68 2.97
CA ARG A 138 -1.35 2.57 4.34
C ARG A 138 -0.47 1.65 5.19
N GLU A 139 -0.35 1.96 6.47
CA GLU A 139 0.54 1.28 7.42
C GLU A 139 0.50 -0.25 7.42
N PRO A 140 -0.67 -0.93 7.39
CA PRO A 140 -0.72 -2.38 7.46
C PRO A 140 0.09 -3.08 6.35
N VAL A 141 0.23 -2.44 5.18
CA VAL A 141 0.91 -3.01 4.01
C VAL A 141 2.20 -2.24 3.67
N LYS A 142 2.39 -1.04 4.23
CA LYS A 142 3.51 -0.13 3.94
C LYS A 142 4.86 -0.79 4.10
N PHE A 143 5.12 -1.40 5.26
CA PHE A 143 6.42 -1.98 5.57
C PHE A 143 6.71 -3.21 4.69
N ALA A 144 5.71 -4.07 4.47
CA ALA A 144 5.85 -5.22 3.57
C ALA A 144 6.20 -4.77 2.15
N ALA A 145 5.53 -3.73 1.63
CA ALA A 145 5.85 -3.16 0.31
C ALA A 145 7.25 -2.55 0.27
N ALA A 146 7.65 -1.82 1.32
CA ALA A 146 8.97 -1.22 1.42
C ALA A 146 10.10 -2.28 1.42
N TYR A 147 9.94 -3.35 2.19
CA TYR A 147 10.88 -4.47 2.21
C TYR A 147 10.97 -5.17 0.85
N CYS A 148 9.84 -5.41 0.19
CA CYS A 148 9.80 -5.98 -1.15
C CYS A 148 10.57 -5.09 -2.16
N PHE A 149 10.37 -3.78 -2.10
CA PHE A 149 11.10 -2.84 -2.96
C PHE A 149 12.61 -2.83 -2.66
N CYS A 150 13.01 -2.97 -1.41
CA CYS A 150 14.41 -3.11 -1.03
C CYS A 150 15.04 -4.41 -1.58
N GLN A 151 14.32 -5.54 -1.50
CA GLN A 151 14.77 -6.82 -2.06
C GLN A 151 14.93 -6.76 -3.59
N GLN A 152 14.04 -6.03 -4.26
CA GLN A 152 14.10 -5.79 -5.71
C GLN A 152 15.12 -4.71 -6.10
N LYS A 153 15.86 -4.15 -5.13
CA LYS A 153 16.85 -3.07 -5.31
C LYS A 153 16.26 -1.79 -5.90
N TRP A 154 14.95 -1.59 -5.74
CA TRP A 154 14.23 -0.41 -6.19
C TRP A 154 14.44 0.78 -5.25
N VAL A 155 14.62 0.50 -3.96
CA VAL A 155 14.80 1.50 -2.91
C VAL A 155 15.98 1.10 -2.03
N THR A 156 16.70 2.09 -1.48
CA THR A 156 17.89 1.85 -0.66
C THR A 156 17.55 1.38 0.75
N LYS A 157 18.47 0.63 1.35
CA LYS A 157 18.37 0.23 2.77
C LYS A 157 18.28 1.45 3.68
N SER A 158 19.03 2.52 3.40
CA SER A 158 18.99 3.77 4.16
C SER A 158 17.59 4.38 4.25
N PHE A 159 16.80 4.31 3.18
CA PHE A 159 15.41 4.77 3.19
C PHE A 159 14.52 3.90 4.08
N ILE A 160 14.74 2.58 4.09
CA ILE A 160 14.02 1.65 4.97
C ILE A 160 14.36 1.92 6.43
N ASP A 161 15.63 2.16 6.75
CA ASP A 161 16.08 2.47 8.11
C ASP A 161 15.45 3.79 8.60
N GLN A 162 15.41 4.83 7.75
CA GLN A 162 14.71 6.08 8.03
C GLN A 162 13.20 5.87 8.26
N LEU A 163 12.57 5.04 7.43
CA LEU A 163 11.15 4.70 7.56
C LEU A 163 10.86 4.00 8.89
N ASN A 164 11.71 3.06 9.30
CA ASN A 164 11.59 2.34 10.55
C ASN A 164 11.78 3.25 11.76
N ASN A 165 12.79 4.13 11.75
CA ASN A 165 13.01 5.09 12.83
C ASN A 165 11.79 5.99 13.08
N SER A 166 11.10 6.40 12.00
CA SER A 166 9.86 7.19 12.13
C SER A 166 8.69 6.42 12.76
N ARG A 167 8.70 5.09 12.65
CA ARG A 167 7.69 4.20 13.23
C ARG A 167 7.90 4.05 14.74
N TYR A 168 9.14 3.83 15.15
CA TYR A 168 9.50 3.62 16.56
C TYR A 168 9.25 4.87 17.42
N ARG A 169 9.64 6.05 16.92
CA ARG A 169 9.36 7.33 17.61
C ARG A 169 7.88 7.53 17.94
N ARG A 170 6.99 7.22 16.99
CA ARG A 170 5.54 7.32 17.24
C ARG A 170 5.03 6.32 18.28
N THR A 171 5.72 5.19 18.42
CA THR A 171 5.30 4.14 19.36
C THR A 171 5.69 4.53 20.78
N GLU A 172 6.88 5.14 20.96
CA GLU A 172 7.34 5.70 22.23
C GLU A 172 6.38 6.79 22.75
N ASP A 173 5.91 7.70 21.89
CA ASP A 173 4.93 8.74 22.24
C ASP A 173 3.58 8.19 22.77
N ILE A 174 3.19 6.97 22.39
CA ILE A 174 1.92 6.34 22.80
C ILE A 174 2.03 5.73 24.20
N PHE A 175 3.20 5.21 24.57
CA PHE A 175 3.42 4.58 25.87
C PHE A 175 3.76 5.60 26.97
N GLU A 176 4.18 6.82 26.62
CA GLU A 176 4.42 7.90 27.59
C GLU A 176 3.13 8.60 28.08
N MET A 177 1.97 8.39 27.43
CA MET A 177 0.71 9.04 27.82
C MET A 177 0.00 8.39 29.04
N ASP A 178 0.44 7.20 29.50
CA ASP A 178 -0.24 6.44 30.55
C ASP A 178 0.42 6.55 31.95
N GLU A 179 1.60 7.17 32.09
CA GLU A 179 2.27 7.30 33.40
C GLU A 179 1.68 8.43 34.29
N ASP A 180 1.07 9.47 33.71
CA ASP A 180 0.53 10.60 34.49
C ASP A 180 -0.88 10.38 35.08
N ILE A 181 -1.55 9.26 34.75
CA ILE A 181 -2.94 8.97 35.21
C ILE A 181 -2.97 8.06 36.45
N MET A 182 -1.88 7.34 36.75
CA MET A 182 -1.86 6.34 37.82
C MET A 182 -1.54 6.89 39.22
N ASP A 183 -1.12 8.15 39.34
CA ASP A 183 -0.70 8.75 40.62
C ASP A 183 -1.82 9.40 41.45
N ASN A 184 -3.09 9.35 41.02
CA ASN A 184 -4.20 10.06 41.70
C ASN A 184 -5.23 9.16 42.40
N PHE A 185 -4.96 7.86 42.61
CA PHE A 185 -5.85 6.98 43.37
C PHE A 185 -5.08 6.13 44.39
N SER A 186 -4.52 6.76 45.41
CA SER A 186 -4.22 6.10 46.68
C SER A 186 -4.05 7.11 47.80
N GLU A 187 -5.16 7.63 48.31
CA GLU A 187 -5.22 8.05 49.71
C GLU A 187 -6.63 7.83 50.28
N ASP A 188 -6.64 7.18 51.44
CA ASP A 188 -7.72 7.01 52.42
C ASP A 188 -8.96 6.16 52.06
N THR A 189 -9.03 4.94 52.63
CA THR A 189 -9.56 4.76 54.01
C THR A 189 -9.55 3.28 54.38
N THR A 190 -8.79 2.94 55.41
CA THR A 190 -8.91 1.71 56.20
C THR A 190 -10.27 1.61 56.90
N THR A 191 -11.00 0.50 56.73
CA THR A 191 -11.78 -0.12 57.82
C THR A 191 -12.07 -1.60 57.55
N ASN A 192 -11.58 -2.42 58.49
CA ASN A 192 -11.89 -3.80 58.86
C ASN A 192 -13.30 -4.35 58.50
N VAL A 193 -13.41 -5.67 58.26
CA VAL A 193 -14.07 -6.65 59.17
C VAL A 193 -13.99 -8.08 58.58
N THR A 194 -13.23 -8.91 59.30
CA THR A 194 -13.48 -10.30 59.74
C THR A 194 -14.46 -11.19 58.96
N ASN A 195 -13.97 -12.33 58.49
CA ASN A 195 -14.74 -13.42 57.88
C ASN A 195 -14.73 -14.66 58.82
N PRO A 196 -15.88 -15.19 59.28
CA PRO A 196 -15.91 -16.50 59.94
C PRO A 196 -16.50 -17.60 59.05
N ASN A 197 -15.82 -18.74 59.14
CA ASN A 197 -16.06 -20.07 58.57
C ASN A 197 -17.51 -20.60 58.54
N ASN A 198 -17.71 -21.49 57.54
CA ASN A 198 -18.51 -22.73 57.53
C ASN A 198 -20.01 -22.68 57.82
N ILE A 199 -20.80 -23.38 56.98
CA ILE A 199 -21.60 -24.55 57.38
C ILE A 199 -22.16 -25.26 56.11
N GLN A 200 -22.07 -26.58 56.13
CA GLN A 200 -22.67 -27.55 55.20
C GLN A 200 -24.21 -27.50 55.23
N HIS A 201 -24.83 -27.89 54.12
CA HIS A 201 -25.91 -28.88 54.15
C HIS A 201 -25.92 -29.67 52.83
#